data_AF-A0A7K7A3L8-F1
#
_entry.id   AF-A0A7K7A3L8-F1
#
_cell.length_a   1.000
_cell.length_b   1.000
_cell.length_c   1.000
_cell.angle_alpha   90.00
_cell.angle_beta   90.00
_cell.angle_gamma   90.00
#
_symmetry.space_group_name_H-M   'P 1'
#
loop_
_entity.id
_entity.type
_entity.pdbx_description
1 polymer ?
#
loop_
_entity_poly.entity_id
_entity_poly.type
_entity_poly.pdbx_seq_one_letter_code
_entity_poly.pdbx_strand_id
1 'polypeptide(L)'
;QLWLTFAPVADRTASYFHISLETVNWLSLVYLLISIPFGLVATWVLDSVGLRWSVTLSAWLNMTGSIIRMFSVLKFLSLGSRSYWYLFVGQCLCALAQPLVIFSPTKLAALWFPDNQRATANMFASMSNPLGILIANVLSPAVVPEGKHIPLMLGVYTIPAVTACVLATVGIHSNAPPTPPSASATNSTSQPFLTGLKMLQKNKSYLILAVCFGGGIGVFTCFSALLEQILCEKGYSNVFAGLNGALFTMCGLLGAFLLGLYVDRTRRFIESTKICFCLSALASIVFAVASRFRHQAITLAVASSLFGFFGFAIYPIAMELAVECSYPVGEGTSTGLIFVVSQVQGVILMILLQALTMRVSEDSSSACDLNHDGALDWTIPTLLLAGVCSAMACFYVTFFNTDYKRLHTEI
;
A
#
# COMPACT_ATOMS: atom_id res chain seq x y z
N GLN A 1 -3.53 -8.17 3.84
CA GLN A 1 -4.16 -6.94 3.31
C GLN A 1 -5.46 -7.32 2.62
N LEU A 2 -6.61 -6.88 3.14
CA LEU A 2 -7.94 -7.20 2.60
C LEU A 2 -8.36 -6.26 1.45
N TRP A 3 -7.63 -5.16 1.28
CA TRP A 3 -7.84 -4.17 0.24
C TRP A 3 -7.75 -4.76 -1.17
N LEU A 4 -6.67 -5.52 -1.42
CA LEU A 4 -6.33 -6.04 -2.75
C LEU A 4 -7.01 -7.37 -3.09
N THR A 5 -8.00 -7.82 -2.33
CA THR A 5 -8.66 -9.11 -2.59
C THR A 5 -9.34 -9.18 -3.95
N PHE A 6 -9.90 -8.07 -4.43
CA PHE A 6 -10.68 -8.05 -5.68
C PHE A 6 -9.88 -7.59 -6.90
N ALA A 7 -8.76 -6.89 -6.68
CA ALA A 7 -8.00 -6.28 -7.78
C ALA A 7 -7.36 -7.31 -8.75
N PRO A 8 -6.81 -8.47 -8.31
CA PRO A 8 -6.24 -9.46 -9.22
C PRO A 8 -7.27 -10.29 -10.01
N VAL A 9 -8.56 -10.09 -9.73
CA VAL A 9 -9.70 -10.82 -10.32
C VAL A 9 -10.87 -9.87 -10.54
N ALA A 10 -10.58 -8.64 -10.99
CA ALA A 10 -11.58 -7.57 -11.04
C ALA A 10 -12.67 -7.88 -12.08
N ASP A 11 -12.28 -8.42 -13.23
CA ASP A 11 -13.18 -8.94 -14.28
C ASP A 11 -14.16 -9.99 -13.75
N ARG A 12 -13.68 -10.99 -13.00
CA ARG A 12 -14.51 -12.05 -12.42
C ARG A 12 -15.42 -11.53 -11.32
N THR A 13 -14.94 -10.56 -10.54
CA THR A 13 -15.73 -9.89 -9.51
C THR A 13 -16.87 -9.08 -10.13
N ALA A 14 -16.58 -8.35 -11.20
CA ALA A 14 -17.59 -7.61 -11.97
C ALA A 14 -18.65 -8.56 -12.54
N SER A 15 -18.23 -9.67 -13.16
CA SER A 15 -19.11 -10.67 -13.75
C SER A 15 -20.02 -11.36 -12.73
N TYR A 16 -19.48 -11.76 -11.56
CA TYR A 16 -20.25 -12.45 -10.52
C TYR A 16 -21.32 -11.58 -9.85
N PHE A 17 -20.98 -10.32 -9.53
CA PHE A 17 -21.90 -9.39 -8.89
C PHE A 17 -22.78 -8.61 -9.88
N HIS A 18 -22.58 -8.81 -11.19
CA HIS A 18 -23.23 -8.06 -12.27
C HIS A 18 -23.06 -6.54 -12.10
N ILE A 19 -21.85 -6.09 -11.78
CA ILE A 19 -21.47 -4.69 -11.58
C ILE A 19 -20.40 -4.26 -12.58
N SER A 20 -20.27 -2.95 -12.82
CA SER A 20 -19.21 -2.41 -13.68
C SER A 20 -17.82 -2.53 -13.05
N LEU A 21 -16.76 -2.58 -13.88
CA LEU A 21 -15.37 -2.50 -13.41
C LEU A 21 -15.10 -1.23 -12.60
N GLU A 22 -15.77 -0.13 -12.95
CA GLU A 22 -15.70 1.11 -12.18
C GLU A 22 -16.18 0.89 -10.73
N THR A 23 -17.27 0.14 -10.54
CA THR A 23 -17.78 -0.19 -9.19
C THR A 23 -16.79 -1.07 -8.41
N VAL A 24 -16.10 -1.99 -9.08
CA VAL A 24 -15.02 -2.80 -8.46
C VAL A 24 -13.84 -1.91 -8.08
N ASN A 25 -13.46 -0.97 -8.95
CA ASN A 25 -12.42 0.01 -8.67
C ASN A 25 -12.77 0.92 -7.48
N TRP A 26 -14.05 1.24 -7.30
CA TRP A 26 -14.54 1.95 -6.12
C TRP A 26 -14.30 1.19 -4.81
N LEU A 27 -14.32 -0.16 -4.81
CA LEU A 27 -13.94 -0.95 -3.63
C LEU A 27 -12.48 -0.72 -3.22
N SER A 28 -11.60 -0.48 -4.20
CA SER A 28 -10.22 -0.08 -3.94
C SER A 28 -10.14 1.38 -3.50
N LEU A 29 -10.82 2.32 -4.19
CA LEU A 29 -10.82 3.75 -3.87
C LEU A 29 -11.32 4.06 -2.45
N VAL A 30 -12.33 3.32 -1.96
CA VAL A 30 -12.87 3.48 -0.60
C VAL A 30 -11.78 3.33 0.46
N TYR A 31 -10.83 2.40 0.27
CA TYR A 31 -9.70 2.26 1.19
C TYR A 31 -8.82 3.50 1.24
N LEU A 32 -8.51 4.09 0.08
CA LEU A 32 -7.70 5.30 0.04
C LEU A 32 -8.47 6.48 0.65
N LEU A 33 -9.74 6.66 0.29
CA LEU A 33 -10.57 7.77 0.75
C LEU A 33 -10.77 7.76 2.28
N ILE A 34 -11.07 6.60 2.87
CA ILE A 34 -11.28 6.48 4.32
C ILE A 34 -9.96 6.62 5.09
N SER A 35 -8.86 6.15 4.51
CA SER A 35 -7.53 6.25 5.14
C SER A 35 -7.03 7.69 5.27
N ILE A 36 -7.57 8.66 4.52
CA ILE A 36 -7.19 10.08 4.62
C ILE A 36 -7.66 10.70 5.96
N PRO A 37 -8.97 10.81 6.26
CA PRO A 37 -9.43 11.37 7.52
C PRO A 37 -9.07 10.46 8.70
N PHE A 38 -9.19 9.13 8.51
CA PHE A 38 -8.91 8.19 9.58
C PHE A 38 -7.41 8.01 9.83
N GLY A 39 -6.53 8.35 8.89
CA GLY A 39 -5.09 8.33 9.11
C GLY A 39 -4.68 9.31 10.21
N LEU A 40 -5.17 10.54 10.17
CA LEU A 40 -4.89 11.52 11.23
C LEU A 40 -5.46 11.08 12.59
N VAL A 41 -6.67 10.52 12.59
CA VAL A 41 -7.30 9.97 13.79
C VAL A 41 -6.52 8.78 14.33
N ALA A 42 -6.09 7.87 13.46
CA ALA A 42 -5.33 6.68 13.82
C ALA A 42 -3.99 7.06 14.45
N THR A 43 -3.29 8.06 13.93
CA THR A 43 -2.08 8.60 14.56
C THR A 43 -2.37 9.11 15.97
N TRP A 44 -3.45 9.89 16.14
CA TRP A 44 -3.85 10.39 17.46
C TRP A 44 -4.25 9.25 18.42
N VAL A 45 -4.98 8.24 17.95
CA VAL A 45 -5.35 7.05 18.74
C VAL A 45 -4.11 6.28 19.16
N LEU A 46 -3.17 6.09 18.23
CA LEU A 46 -1.90 5.41 18.49
C LEU A 46 -1.10 6.16 19.56
N ASP A 47 -1.08 7.51 19.50
CA ASP A 47 -0.39 8.39 20.45
C ASP A 47 -1.05 8.53 21.81
N SER A 48 -2.37 8.58 21.87
CA SER A 48 -3.10 8.83 23.13
C SER A 48 -3.53 7.54 23.85
N VAL A 49 -3.99 6.54 23.10
CA VAL A 49 -4.60 5.31 23.65
C VAL A 49 -3.56 4.18 23.75
N GLY A 50 -2.48 4.26 22.97
CA GLY A 50 -1.36 3.34 23.01
C GLY A 50 -1.47 2.17 22.02
N LEU A 51 -0.40 1.39 21.95
CA LEU A 51 -0.19 0.38 20.91
C LEU A 51 -1.16 -0.82 21.04
N ARG A 52 -1.42 -1.32 22.26
CA ARG A 52 -2.27 -2.50 22.48
C ARG A 52 -3.68 -2.27 21.97
N TRP A 53 -4.29 -1.16 22.39
CA TRP A 53 -5.66 -0.83 22.02
C TRP A 53 -5.79 -0.54 20.53
N SER A 54 -4.78 0.12 19.93
CA SER A 54 -4.77 0.41 18.49
C SER A 54 -4.71 -0.86 17.64
N VAL A 55 -3.82 -1.80 17.97
CA VAL A 55 -3.70 -3.08 17.25
C VAL A 55 -4.97 -3.92 17.46
N THR A 56 -5.50 -3.99 18.68
CA THR A 56 -6.73 -4.72 18.99
C THR A 56 -7.93 -4.16 18.21
N LEU A 57 -8.12 -2.84 18.23
CA LEU A 57 -9.18 -2.17 17.47
C LEU A 57 -9.06 -2.46 15.97
N SER A 58 -7.84 -2.41 15.42
CA SER A 58 -7.61 -2.72 14.01
C SER A 58 -7.96 -4.17 13.65
N ALA A 59 -7.72 -5.12 14.55
CA ALA A 59 -8.01 -6.52 14.33
C ALA A 59 -9.52 -6.80 14.36
N TRP A 60 -10.24 -6.15 15.29
CA TRP A 60 -11.71 -6.19 15.35
C TRP A 60 -12.37 -5.56 14.13
N LEU A 61 -11.87 -4.40 13.67
CA LEU A 61 -12.36 -3.75 12.45
C LEU A 61 -12.16 -4.61 11.20
N ASN A 62 -10.98 -5.25 11.06
CA ASN A 62 -10.73 -6.18 9.95
C ASN A 62 -11.60 -7.45 10.02
N MET A 63 -11.79 -8.01 11.23
CA MET A 63 -12.63 -9.19 11.42
C MET A 63 -14.09 -8.89 11.07
N THR A 64 -14.65 -7.82 11.65
CA THR A 64 -16.04 -7.41 11.40
C THR A 64 -16.26 -7.06 9.93
N GLY A 65 -15.37 -6.29 9.31
CA GLY A 65 -15.47 -5.98 7.88
C GLY A 65 -15.37 -7.22 6.98
N SER A 66 -14.52 -8.20 7.32
CA SER A 66 -14.44 -9.48 6.58
C SER A 66 -15.71 -10.32 6.71
N ILE A 67 -16.28 -10.40 7.91
CA ILE A 67 -17.55 -11.11 8.15
C ILE A 67 -18.70 -10.45 7.39
N ILE A 68 -18.77 -9.12 7.39
CA ILE A 68 -19.81 -8.40 6.62
C ILE A 68 -19.65 -8.66 5.12
N ARG A 69 -18.42 -8.72 4.60
CA ARG A 69 -18.17 -9.10 3.20
C ARG A 69 -18.71 -10.50 2.89
N MET A 70 -18.64 -11.46 3.81
CA MET A 70 -19.22 -12.79 3.61
C MET A 70 -20.74 -12.77 3.42
N PHE A 71 -21.45 -11.82 4.06
CA PHE A 71 -22.89 -11.68 3.89
C PHE A 71 -23.30 -11.33 2.46
N SER A 72 -22.40 -10.74 1.66
CA SER A 72 -22.66 -10.47 0.23
C SER A 72 -22.86 -11.73 -0.62
N VAL A 73 -22.46 -12.91 -0.12
CA VAL A 73 -22.51 -14.17 -0.87
C VAL A 73 -23.41 -15.23 -0.22
N LEU A 74 -23.91 -14.98 0.98
CA LEU A 74 -24.83 -15.90 1.64
C LEU A 74 -26.20 -15.87 0.96
N LYS A 75 -26.59 -17.00 0.36
CA LYS A 75 -27.87 -17.16 -0.36
C LYS A 75 -29.10 -16.79 0.47
N PHE A 76 -29.05 -16.97 1.80
CA PHE A 76 -30.15 -16.66 2.72
C PHE A 76 -30.34 -15.15 2.96
N LEU A 77 -29.29 -14.34 2.80
CA LEU A 77 -29.29 -12.88 2.95
C LEU A 77 -29.20 -12.15 1.60
N SER A 78 -29.43 -12.87 0.50
CA SER A 78 -29.35 -12.32 -0.86
C SER A 78 -30.40 -11.23 -1.06
N LEU A 79 -29.98 -9.97 -1.07
CA LEU A 79 -30.79 -8.82 -1.53
C LEU A 79 -30.86 -8.73 -3.07
N GLY A 80 -30.65 -9.85 -3.78
CA GLY A 80 -30.56 -9.86 -5.24
C GLY A 80 -29.42 -8.96 -5.75
N SER A 81 -29.72 -8.06 -6.67
CA SER A 81 -28.74 -7.14 -7.30
C SER A 81 -28.05 -6.16 -6.33
N ARG A 82 -28.52 -6.01 -5.08
CA ARG A 82 -27.92 -5.09 -4.08
C ARG A 82 -26.90 -5.73 -3.14
N SER A 83 -26.55 -7.01 -3.36
CA SER A 83 -25.62 -7.73 -2.46
C SER A 83 -24.22 -7.11 -2.39
N TYR A 84 -23.81 -6.34 -3.41
CA TYR A 84 -22.54 -5.61 -3.44
C TYR A 84 -22.44 -4.52 -2.36
N TRP A 85 -23.56 -4.03 -1.80
CA TRP A 85 -23.52 -3.03 -0.73
C TRP A 85 -22.89 -3.58 0.56
N TYR A 86 -23.08 -4.88 0.84
CA TYR A 86 -22.36 -5.55 1.94
C TYR A 86 -20.85 -5.57 1.71
N LEU A 87 -20.40 -5.69 0.45
CA LEU A 87 -18.99 -5.55 0.12
C LEU A 87 -18.51 -4.15 0.48
N PHE A 88 -19.20 -3.09 0.03
CA PHE A 88 -18.83 -1.72 0.34
C PHE A 88 -18.76 -1.45 1.84
N VAL A 89 -19.78 -1.84 2.60
CA VAL A 89 -19.81 -1.62 4.06
C VAL A 89 -18.65 -2.34 4.75
N GLY A 90 -18.41 -3.61 4.40
CA GLY A 90 -17.28 -4.36 4.97
C GLY A 90 -15.92 -3.79 4.54
N GLN A 91 -15.81 -3.31 3.30
CA GLN A 91 -14.64 -2.64 2.75
C GLN A 91 -14.36 -1.34 3.51
N CYS A 92 -15.39 -0.56 3.87
CA CYS A 92 -15.25 0.64 4.71
C CYS A 92 -14.71 0.33 6.11
N LEU A 93 -15.21 -0.72 6.76
CA LEU A 93 -14.71 -1.11 8.10
C LEU A 93 -13.25 -1.57 8.05
N CYS A 94 -12.88 -2.39 7.07
CA CYS A 94 -11.50 -2.81 6.91
C CYS A 94 -10.59 -1.64 6.49
N ALA A 95 -11.10 -0.64 5.77
CA ALA A 95 -10.37 0.58 5.44
C ALA A 95 -10.04 1.41 6.70
N LEU A 96 -10.95 1.52 7.66
CA LEU A 96 -10.65 2.15 8.96
C LEU A 96 -9.52 1.42 9.68
N ALA A 97 -9.40 0.10 9.54
CA ALA A 97 -8.32 -0.65 10.17
C ALA A 97 -6.93 -0.36 9.56
N GLN A 98 -6.87 0.04 8.28
CA GLN A 98 -5.61 0.11 7.53
C GLN A 98 -4.59 1.10 8.14
N PRO A 99 -4.94 2.37 8.45
CA PRO A 99 -3.97 3.29 9.04
C PRO A 99 -3.43 2.82 10.40
N LEU A 100 -4.28 2.23 11.25
CA LEU A 100 -3.88 1.69 12.55
C LEU A 100 -2.81 0.60 12.40
N VAL A 101 -2.99 -0.31 11.43
CA VAL A 101 -2.03 -1.38 11.17
C VAL A 101 -0.72 -0.82 10.60
N ILE A 102 -0.78 0.17 9.70
CA ILE A 102 0.40 0.70 9.02
C ILE A 102 1.29 1.54 9.95
N PHE A 103 0.71 2.22 10.94
CA PHE A 103 1.49 3.06 11.86
C PHE A 103 2.02 2.28 13.07
N SER A 104 1.47 1.10 13.33
CA SER A 104 1.86 0.25 14.47
C SER A 104 3.32 -0.20 14.45
N PRO A 105 3.91 -0.67 13.33
CA PRO A 105 5.33 -1.08 13.24
C PRO A 105 6.32 -0.04 13.75
N THR A 106 6.20 1.21 13.30
CA THR A 106 7.13 2.28 13.68
C THR A 106 7.05 2.55 15.19
N LYS A 107 5.84 2.60 15.74
CA LYS A 107 5.67 2.82 17.18
C LYS A 107 6.11 1.62 18.02
N LEU A 108 5.84 0.40 17.55
CA LEU A 108 6.32 -0.83 18.19
C LEU A 108 7.84 -0.83 18.27
N ALA A 109 8.51 -0.54 17.16
CA ALA A 109 9.97 -0.46 17.10
C ALA A 109 10.51 0.58 18.10
N ALA A 110 9.91 1.77 18.13
CA ALA A 110 10.32 2.86 19.02
C ALA A 110 10.16 2.54 20.52
N LEU A 111 9.10 1.81 20.89
CA LEU A 111 8.76 1.54 22.30
C LEU A 111 9.41 0.28 22.87
N TRP A 112 9.61 -0.74 22.04
CA TRP A 112 10.02 -2.07 22.50
C TRP A 112 11.46 -2.44 22.17
N PHE A 113 12.10 -1.76 21.21
CA PHE A 113 13.44 -2.08 20.77
C PHE A 113 14.45 -0.97 21.08
N PRO A 114 15.67 -1.33 21.52
CA PRO A 114 16.75 -0.37 21.68
C PRO A 114 17.17 0.24 20.33
N ASP A 115 17.84 1.39 20.37
CA ASP A 115 18.16 2.19 19.18
C ASP A 115 18.94 1.42 18.11
N ASN A 116 19.82 0.51 18.52
CA ASN A 116 20.61 -0.34 17.62
C ASN A 116 19.81 -1.43 16.89
N GLN A 117 18.61 -1.78 17.36
CA GLN A 117 17.74 -2.83 16.76
C GLN A 117 16.43 -2.27 16.19
N ARG A 118 16.15 -0.98 16.43
CA ARG A 118 14.90 -0.31 16.07
C ARG A 118 14.64 -0.36 14.56
N ALA A 119 15.62 0.04 13.74
CA ALA A 119 15.47 0.08 12.29
C ALA A 119 15.16 -1.32 11.71
N THR A 120 15.87 -2.35 12.19
CA THR A 120 15.64 -3.74 11.78
C THR A 120 14.25 -4.24 12.20
N ALA A 121 13.81 -3.95 13.43
CA ALA A 121 12.49 -4.33 13.92
C ALA A 121 11.36 -3.64 13.14
N ASN A 122 11.49 -2.33 12.89
CA ASN A 122 10.57 -1.55 12.08
C ASN A 122 10.47 -2.10 10.65
N MET A 123 11.60 -2.47 10.07
CA MET A 123 11.67 -3.07 8.73
C MET A 123 10.90 -4.40 8.67
N PHE A 124 11.21 -5.37 9.53
CA PHE A 124 10.49 -6.66 9.53
C PHE A 124 8.98 -6.50 9.74
N ALA A 125 8.58 -5.64 10.68
CA ALA A 125 7.19 -5.38 10.96
C ALA A 125 6.48 -4.66 9.80
N SER A 126 7.12 -3.69 9.16
CA SER A 126 6.54 -2.94 8.03
C SER A 126 6.48 -3.78 6.75
N MET A 127 7.44 -4.68 6.53
CA MET A 127 7.47 -5.60 5.38
C MET A 127 6.35 -6.66 5.41
N SER A 128 5.67 -6.84 6.55
CA SER A 128 4.48 -7.71 6.65
C SER A 128 3.33 -7.24 5.75
N ASN A 129 3.21 -5.93 5.48
CA ASN A 129 2.14 -5.39 4.64
C ASN A 129 2.34 -5.75 3.15
N PRO A 130 3.49 -5.46 2.52
CA PRO A 130 3.79 -5.95 1.18
C PRO A 130 3.71 -7.49 1.10
N LEU A 131 4.14 -8.24 2.12
CA LEU A 131 3.97 -9.70 2.13
C LEU A 131 2.48 -10.11 2.03
N GLY A 132 1.59 -9.41 2.71
CA GLY A 132 0.14 -9.62 2.58
C GLY A 132 -0.41 -9.28 1.19
N ILE A 133 0.17 -8.29 0.51
CA ILE A 133 -0.17 -7.93 -0.89
C ILE A 133 0.29 -9.04 -1.84
N LEU A 134 1.50 -9.56 -1.65
CA LEU A 134 2.03 -10.69 -2.41
C LEU A 134 1.09 -11.90 -2.34
N ILE A 135 0.73 -12.31 -1.11
CA ILE A 135 -0.17 -13.44 -0.90
C ILE A 135 -1.49 -13.16 -1.62
N ALA A 136 -2.01 -11.93 -1.58
CA ALA A 136 -3.26 -11.61 -2.25
C ALA A 136 -3.18 -11.71 -3.78
N ASN A 137 -2.08 -11.27 -4.38
CA ASN A 137 -1.85 -11.35 -5.82
C ASN A 137 -1.72 -12.79 -6.35
N VAL A 138 -1.20 -13.71 -5.53
CA VAL A 138 -1.11 -15.14 -5.91
C VAL A 138 -2.39 -15.90 -5.58
N LEU A 139 -2.93 -15.67 -4.38
CA LEU A 139 -4.04 -16.45 -3.84
C LEU A 139 -5.37 -16.12 -4.53
N SER A 140 -5.65 -14.84 -4.82
CA SER A 140 -6.92 -14.45 -5.44
C SER A 140 -7.17 -15.15 -6.79
N PRO A 141 -6.25 -15.10 -7.78
CA PRO A 141 -6.47 -15.78 -9.05
C PRO A 141 -6.35 -17.31 -8.94
N ALA A 142 -5.57 -17.85 -7.98
CA ALA A 142 -5.47 -19.30 -7.78
C ALA A 142 -6.77 -19.90 -7.20
N VAL A 143 -7.44 -19.17 -6.30
CA VAL A 143 -8.70 -19.59 -5.66
C VAL A 143 -9.91 -19.29 -6.54
N VAL A 144 -9.82 -18.30 -7.44
CA VAL A 144 -10.90 -17.93 -8.37
C VAL A 144 -10.52 -18.14 -9.84
N PRO A 145 -10.40 -19.40 -10.32
CA PRO A 145 -10.28 -19.69 -11.75
C PRO A 145 -11.54 -19.28 -12.54
N GLU A 146 -12.69 -19.35 -11.88
CA GLU A 146 -14.01 -19.00 -12.42
C GLU A 146 -14.79 -18.18 -11.38
N GLY A 147 -15.65 -17.25 -11.82
CA GLY A 147 -16.41 -16.34 -10.94
C GLY A 147 -17.26 -17.04 -9.87
N LYS A 148 -17.67 -18.31 -10.10
CA LYS A 148 -18.41 -19.12 -9.11
C LYS A 148 -17.66 -19.36 -7.79
N HIS A 149 -16.33 -19.18 -7.77
CA HIS A 149 -15.49 -19.40 -6.60
C HIS A 149 -15.25 -18.14 -5.75
N ILE A 150 -15.84 -17.00 -6.08
CA ILE A 150 -15.78 -15.80 -5.23
C ILE A 150 -16.26 -16.02 -3.78
N PRO A 151 -17.34 -16.79 -3.50
CA PRO A 151 -17.68 -17.21 -2.13
C PRO A 151 -16.52 -17.85 -1.38
N LEU A 152 -15.79 -18.77 -2.04
CA LEU A 152 -14.66 -19.49 -1.48
C LEU A 152 -13.52 -18.52 -1.15
N MET A 153 -13.21 -17.61 -2.07
CA MET A 153 -12.21 -16.57 -1.87
C MET A 153 -12.50 -15.75 -0.60
N LEU A 154 -13.71 -15.20 -0.46
CA LEU A 154 -14.08 -14.41 0.72
C LEU A 154 -13.97 -15.23 2.02
N GLY A 155 -14.34 -16.51 1.99
CA GLY A 155 -14.18 -17.41 3.13
C GLY A 155 -12.71 -17.59 3.52
N VAL A 156 -11.84 -17.82 2.54
CA VAL A 156 -10.39 -17.96 2.74
C VAL A 156 -9.78 -16.68 3.31
N TYR A 157 -10.18 -15.50 2.85
CA TYR A 157 -9.70 -14.22 3.40
C TYR A 157 -10.22 -13.91 4.81
N THR A 158 -11.38 -14.45 5.18
CA THR A 158 -11.97 -14.25 6.51
C THR A 158 -11.19 -15.01 7.59
N ILE A 159 -10.64 -16.18 7.26
CA ILE A 159 -9.90 -17.02 8.23
C ILE A 159 -8.70 -16.25 8.84
N PRO A 160 -7.76 -15.67 8.07
CA PRO A 160 -6.67 -14.88 8.64
C PRO A 160 -7.14 -13.67 9.46
N ALA A 161 -8.24 -13.03 9.06
CA ALA A 161 -8.77 -11.86 9.78
C ALA A 161 -9.31 -12.25 11.16
N VAL A 162 -10.05 -13.35 11.26
CA VAL A 162 -10.54 -13.90 12.53
C VAL A 162 -9.37 -14.38 13.40
N THR A 163 -8.42 -15.12 12.82
CA THR A 163 -7.24 -15.59 13.54
C THR A 163 -6.41 -14.43 14.09
N ALA A 164 -6.17 -13.38 13.29
CA ALA A 164 -5.47 -12.19 13.73
C ALA A 164 -6.21 -11.46 14.87
N CYS A 165 -7.55 -11.41 14.83
CA CYS A 165 -8.36 -10.83 15.91
C CYS A 165 -8.25 -11.61 17.21
N VAL A 166 -8.32 -12.95 17.15
CA VAL A 166 -8.13 -13.81 18.32
C VAL A 166 -6.72 -13.65 18.88
N LEU A 167 -5.69 -13.69 18.03
CA LEU A 167 -4.30 -13.52 18.45
C LEU A 167 -4.04 -12.14 19.04
N ALA A 168 -4.59 -11.06 18.47
CA ALA A 168 -4.44 -9.72 19.02
C ALA A 168 -5.14 -9.56 20.38
N THR A 169 -6.35 -10.11 20.51
CA THR A 169 -7.16 -10.01 21.74
C THR A 169 -6.58 -10.83 22.88
N VAL A 170 -6.08 -12.04 22.59
CA VAL A 170 -5.53 -12.97 23.60
C VAL A 170 -4.04 -12.74 23.84
N GLY A 171 -3.26 -12.41 22.81
CA GLY A 171 -1.80 -12.36 22.89
C GLY A 171 -1.21 -11.02 23.31
N ILE A 172 -1.91 -9.89 23.10
CA ILE A 172 -1.36 -8.56 23.41
C ILE A 172 -1.80 -8.13 24.81
N HIS A 173 -0.95 -8.36 25.81
CA HIS A 173 -1.25 -8.05 27.21
C HIS A 173 -0.75 -6.67 27.68
N SER A 174 0.25 -6.06 27.04
CA SER A 174 0.88 -4.82 27.54
C SER A 174 1.02 -3.75 26.47
N ASN A 175 0.80 -2.48 26.84
CA ASN A 175 0.98 -1.32 25.96
C ASN A 175 2.45 -0.95 25.75
N ALA A 176 3.28 -1.20 26.76
CA ALA A 176 4.70 -0.90 26.79
C ALA A 176 5.41 -2.01 27.59
N PRO A 177 6.70 -2.25 27.36
CA PRO A 177 7.47 -3.19 28.19
C PRO A 177 7.53 -2.70 29.65
N PRO A 178 7.59 -3.60 30.66
CA PRO A 178 7.67 -3.24 32.08
C PRO A 178 8.91 -2.40 32.45
N THR A 179 9.96 -2.50 31.63
CA THR A 179 11.18 -1.70 31.73
C THR A 179 11.42 -0.98 30.40
N PRO A 180 11.56 0.36 30.38
CA PRO A 180 11.82 1.10 29.15
C PRO A 180 13.18 0.71 28.55
N PRO A 181 13.27 0.36 27.26
CA PRO A 181 14.49 -0.17 26.65
C PRO A 181 15.56 0.90 26.34
N SER A 182 15.23 2.20 26.41
CA SER A 182 16.18 3.29 26.14
C SER A 182 15.82 4.59 26.86
N ALA A 183 16.80 5.48 27.07
CA ALA A 183 16.59 6.81 27.66
C ALA A 183 15.62 7.69 26.85
N SER A 184 15.54 7.44 25.53
CA SER A 184 14.59 8.05 24.59
C SER A 184 13.14 7.60 24.81
N ALA A 185 12.91 6.43 25.43
CA ALA A 185 11.58 5.98 25.87
C ALA A 185 11.19 6.56 27.25
N THR A 186 12.20 6.87 28.09
CA THR A 186 12.02 7.43 29.44
C THR A 186 11.69 8.93 29.41
N ASN A 187 12.29 9.68 28.49
CA ASN A 187 11.95 11.08 28.25
C ASN A 187 11.00 11.14 27.05
N SER A 188 9.69 11.32 27.28
CA SER A 188 8.74 11.69 26.23
C SER A 188 9.05 13.11 25.71
N THR A 189 10.13 13.28 24.97
CA THR A 189 10.54 14.53 24.30
C THR A 189 9.73 14.80 23.04
N SER A 190 8.87 13.86 22.60
CA SER A 190 7.98 14.06 21.46
C SER A 190 6.97 15.17 21.77
N GLN A 191 7.04 16.23 20.97
CA GLN A 191 6.07 17.32 21.02
C GLN A 191 4.64 16.79 20.81
N PRO A 192 3.62 17.40 21.45
CA PRO A 192 2.23 16.99 21.27
C PRO A 192 1.82 17.06 19.79
N PHE A 193 0.94 16.15 19.37
CA PHE A 193 0.57 15.90 17.96
C PHE A 193 0.31 17.18 17.14
N LEU A 194 -0.51 18.11 17.65
CA LEU A 194 -0.83 19.37 16.95
C LEU A 194 0.39 20.27 16.78
N THR A 195 1.26 20.33 17.78
CA THR A 195 2.51 21.11 17.72
C THR A 195 3.49 20.46 16.73
N GLY A 196 3.60 19.13 16.77
CA GLY A 196 4.38 18.37 15.80
C GLY A 196 3.93 18.61 14.36
N LEU A 197 2.62 18.59 14.09
CA LEU A 197 2.06 18.86 12.77
C LEU A 197 2.43 20.27 12.25
N LYS A 198 2.33 21.30 13.12
CA LYS A 198 2.75 22.67 12.76
C LYS A 198 4.25 22.77 12.49
N MET A 199 5.08 21.99 13.17
CA MET A 199 6.54 21.95 12.91
C MET A 199 6.85 21.26 11.58
N LEU A 200 6.20 20.13 11.28
CA LEU A 200 6.37 19.40 10.02
C LEU A 200 6.01 20.28 8.80
N GLN A 201 4.92 21.03 8.88
CA GLN A 201 4.50 21.94 7.81
C GLN A 201 5.49 23.08 7.52
N LYS A 202 6.34 23.45 8.49
CA LYS A 202 7.37 24.48 8.28
C LYS A 202 8.69 23.90 7.74
N ASN A 203 8.86 22.58 7.79
CA ASN A 203 10.09 21.92 7.38
C ASN A 203 10.05 21.56 5.89
N LYS A 204 10.71 22.39 5.07
CA LYS A 204 10.75 22.22 3.60
C LYS A 204 11.27 20.84 3.18
N SER A 205 12.31 20.35 3.83
CA SER A 205 12.91 19.04 3.53
C SER A 205 11.93 17.90 3.77
N TYR A 206 11.22 17.94 4.89
CA TYR A 206 10.18 16.95 5.20
C TYR A 206 9.02 17.04 4.21
N LEU A 207 8.57 18.24 3.83
CA LEU A 207 7.51 18.41 2.83
C LEU A 207 7.89 17.81 1.47
N ILE A 208 9.12 18.04 1.00
CA ILE A 208 9.61 17.45 -0.26
C ILE A 208 9.62 15.92 -0.15
N LEU A 209 10.13 15.37 0.95
CA LEU A 209 10.13 13.93 1.19
C LEU A 209 8.70 13.37 1.19
N ALA A 210 7.79 13.99 1.95
CA ALA A 210 6.41 13.56 2.08
C ALA A 210 5.67 13.57 0.74
N VAL A 211 5.89 14.59 -0.10
CA VAL A 211 5.27 14.68 -1.42
C VAL A 211 5.83 13.63 -2.38
N CYS A 212 7.17 13.49 -2.47
CA CYS A 212 7.78 12.58 -3.44
C CYS A 212 7.62 11.12 -3.05
N PHE A 213 7.89 10.79 -1.79
CA PHE A 213 7.76 9.43 -1.29
C PHE A 213 6.29 9.03 -1.14
N GLY A 214 5.44 9.95 -0.67
CA GLY A 214 4.00 9.73 -0.66
C GLY A 214 3.45 9.50 -2.05
N GLY A 215 3.90 10.26 -3.05
CA GLY A 215 3.54 10.05 -4.45
C GLY A 215 4.04 8.74 -5.03
N GLY A 216 5.25 8.31 -4.65
CA GLY A 216 5.76 6.97 -4.96
C GLY A 216 4.82 5.88 -4.44
N ILE A 217 4.44 5.93 -3.16
CA ILE A 217 3.46 5.00 -2.57
C ILE A 217 2.11 5.07 -3.32
N GLY A 218 1.64 6.26 -3.67
CA GLY A 218 0.40 6.45 -4.44
C GLY A 218 0.45 5.79 -5.83
N VAL A 219 1.55 5.99 -6.57
CA VAL A 219 1.83 5.34 -7.87
C VAL A 219 1.83 3.83 -7.71
N PHE A 220 2.52 3.28 -6.70
CA PHE A 220 2.54 1.84 -6.46
C PHE A 220 1.17 1.26 -6.11
N THR A 221 0.38 2.02 -5.35
CA THR A 221 -0.98 1.63 -4.98
C THR A 221 -1.87 1.58 -6.21
N CYS A 222 -1.79 2.59 -7.08
CA CYS A 222 -2.52 2.60 -8.35
C CYS A 222 -2.08 1.48 -9.29
N PHE A 223 -0.76 1.29 -9.43
CA PHE A 223 -0.19 0.22 -10.25
C PHE A 223 -0.68 -1.15 -9.79
N SER A 224 -0.61 -1.43 -8.49
CA SER A 224 -1.04 -2.71 -7.91
C SER A 224 -2.53 -2.98 -8.08
N ALA A 225 -3.37 -1.93 -7.94
CA ALA A 225 -4.82 -2.06 -8.04
C ALA A 225 -5.32 -2.24 -9.49
N LEU A 226 -4.60 -1.68 -10.46
CA LEU A 226 -5.01 -1.65 -11.86
C LEU A 226 -4.24 -2.64 -12.75
N LEU A 227 -3.26 -3.35 -12.19
CA LEU A 227 -2.37 -4.24 -12.95
C LEU A 227 -3.11 -5.30 -13.76
N GLU A 228 -4.14 -5.91 -13.17
CA GLU A 228 -4.95 -6.93 -13.84
C GLU A 228 -5.71 -6.33 -15.01
N GLN A 229 -6.44 -5.23 -14.80
CA GLN A 229 -7.17 -4.54 -15.87
C GLN A 229 -6.27 -4.12 -17.04
N ILE A 230 -5.05 -3.63 -16.76
CA ILE A 230 -4.06 -3.24 -17.79
C ILE A 230 -3.62 -4.46 -18.62
N LEU A 231 -3.38 -5.60 -17.98
CA LEU A 231 -2.87 -6.80 -18.65
C LEU A 231 -3.98 -7.60 -19.35
N CYS A 232 -5.17 -7.62 -18.75
CA CYS A 232 -6.34 -8.30 -19.26
C CYS A 232 -6.77 -7.74 -20.63
N GLU A 233 -6.74 -6.41 -20.80
CA GLU A 233 -7.02 -5.73 -22.07
C GLU A 233 -6.13 -6.26 -23.23
N LYS A 234 -4.87 -6.56 -22.93
CA LYS A 234 -3.90 -7.04 -23.93
C LYS A 234 -3.96 -8.55 -24.18
N GLY A 235 -4.90 -9.26 -23.56
CA GLY A 235 -5.13 -10.69 -23.75
C GLY A 235 -4.35 -11.59 -22.77
N TYR A 236 -3.80 -11.05 -21.69
CA TYR A 236 -3.15 -11.86 -20.65
C TYR A 236 -4.17 -12.41 -19.65
N SER A 237 -3.89 -13.60 -19.10
CA SER A 237 -4.76 -14.23 -18.11
C SER A 237 -4.61 -13.60 -16.71
N ASN A 238 -5.66 -13.72 -15.89
CA ASN A 238 -5.64 -13.27 -14.49
C ASN A 238 -4.53 -13.92 -13.66
N VAL A 239 -4.18 -15.18 -13.98
CA VAL A 239 -3.06 -15.88 -13.35
C VAL A 239 -1.73 -15.21 -13.69
N PHE A 240 -1.53 -14.81 -14.95
CA PHE A 240 -0.33 -14.07 -15.36
C PHE A 240 -0.29 -12.69 -14.71
N ALA A 241 -1.40 -11.96 -14.65
CA ALA A 241 -1.47 -10.67 -13.99
C ALA A 241 -1.17 -10.75 -12.49
N GLY A 242 -1.76 -11.74 -11.80
CA GLY A 242 -1.46 -12.03 -10.40
C GLY A 242 -0.01 -12.42 -10.16
N LEU A 243 0.57 -13.27 -11.02
CA LEU A 243 1.99 -13.62 -10.96
C LEU A 243 2.88 -12.39 -11.17
N ASN A 244 2.51 -11.50 -12.09
CA ASN A 244 3.24 -10.25 -12.33
C ASN A 244 3.19 -9.32 -11.12
N GLY A 245 2.02 -9.18 -10.47
CA GLY A 245 1.88 -8.43 -9.21
C GLY A 245 2.63 -9.07 -8.04
N ALA A 246 2.71 -10.40 -8.04
CA ALA A 246 3.50 -11.16 -7.07
C ALA A 246 5.00 -10.95 -7.25
N LEU A 247 5.50 -11.04 -8.49
CA LEU A 247 6.90 -10.76 -8.84
C LEU A 247 7.29 -9.32 -8.48
N PHE A 248 6.46 -8.35 -8.84
CA PHE A 248 6.61 -6.95 -8.42
C PHE A 248 6.80 -6.83 -6.90
N THR A 249 5.96 -7.51 -6.11
CA THR A 249 6.02 -7.42 -4.65
C THR A 249 7.21 -8.19 -4.06
N MET A 250 7.52 -9.38 -4.56
CA MET A 250 8.65 -10.21 -4.10
C MET A 250 10.00 -9.56 -4.39
N CYS A 251 10.20 -9.07 -5.62
CA CYS A 251 11.41 -8.35 -5.97
C CYS A 251 11.51 -7.06 -5.15
N GLY A 252 10.39 -6.41 -4.84
CA GLY A 252 10.35 -5.27 -3.93
C GLY A 252 10.80 -5.57 -2.50
N LEU A 253 10.32 -6.66 -1.91
CA LEU A 253 10.76 -7.13 -0.59
C LEU A 253 12.26 -7.43 -0.57
N LEU A 254 12.76 -8.09 -1.62
CA LEU A 254 14.19 -8.38 -1.78
C LEU A 254 15.00 -7.08 -1.93
N GLY A 255 14.51 -6.12 -2.72
CA GLY A 255 15.15 -4.81 -2.89
C GLY A 255 15.23 -4.02 -1.59
N ALA A 256 14.15 -3.98 -0.82
CA ALA A 256 14.13 -3.35 0.51
C ALA A 256 15.14 -3.98 1.47
N PHE A 257 15.29 -5.31 1.43
CA PHE A 257 16.27 -6.00 2.25
C PHE A 257 17.72 -5.71 1.83
N LEU A 258 18.03 -5.85 0.55
CA LEU A 258 19.40 -5.63 0.05
C LEU A 258 19.84 -4.17 0.19
N LEU A 259 18.95 -3.23 -0.15
CA LEU A 259 19.26 -1.81 -0.06
C LEU A 259 19.32 -1.33 1.40
N GLY A 260 18.47 -1.86 2.28
CA GLY A 260 18.56 -1.62 3.72
C GLY A 260 19.94 -1.99 4.27
N LEU A 261 20.40 -3.23 4.01
CA LEU A 261 21.74 -3.67 4.43
C LEU A 261 22.88 -2.83 3.83
N TYR A 262 22.72 -2.38 2.58
CA TYR A 262 23.70 -1.53 1.93
C TYR A 262 23.78 -0.14 2.60
N VAL A 263 22.64 0.47 2.88
CA VAL A 263 22.56 1.80 3.48
C VAL A 263 22.98 1.76 4.95
N ASP A 264 22.66 0.70 5.70
CA ASP A 264 23.12 0.51 7.07
C ASP A 264 24.65 0.52 7.17
N ARG A 265 25.35 -0.07 6.19
CA ARG A 265 26.82 -0.07 6.15
C ARG A 265 27.43 1.22 5.63
N THR A 266 26.84 1.80 4.59
CA THR A 266 27.43 2.96 3.89
C THR A 266 27.02 4.30 4.50
N ARG A 267 25.91 4.34 5.26
CA ARG A 267 25.26 5.54 5.78
C ARG A 267 24.90 6.58 4.70
N ARG A 268 24.73 6.14 3.45
CA ARG A 268 24.42 7.00 2.28
C ARG A 268 22.93 6.97 1.93
N PHE A 269 22.07 7.36 2.87
CA PHE A 269 20.62 7.30 2.73
C PHE A 269 20.10 8.12 1.53
N ILE A 270 20.61 9.34 1.35
CA ILE A 270 20.14 10.27 0.32
C ILE A 270 20.51 9.80 -1.09
N GLU A 271 21.78 9.44 -1.32
CA GLU A 271 22.29 9.01 -2.63
C GLU A 271 21.58 7.75 -3.11
N SER A 272 21.44 6.74 -2.24
CA SER A 272 20.72 5.51 -2.56
C SER A 272 19.26 5.75 -2.91
N THR A 273 18.58 6.64 -2.19
CA THR A 273 17.17 6.97 -2.46
C THR A 273 17.02 7.66 -3.82
N LYS A 274 17.89 8.63 -4.15
CA LYS A 274 17.89 9.32 -5.45
C LYS A 274 18.07 8.34 -6.61
N ILE A 275 19.04 7.43 -6.51
CA ILE A 275 19.30 6.41 -7.54
C ILE A 275 18.07 5.51 -7.72
N CYS A 276 17.46 5.04 -6.62
CA CYS A 276 16.30 4.17 -6.70
C CYS A 276 15.08 4.85 -7.32
N PHE A 277 14.84 6.14 -7.01
CA PHE A 277 13.79 6.90 -7.68
C PHE A 277 13.99 6.94 -9.21
N CYS A 278 15.21 7.26 -9.68
CA CYS A 278 15.51 7.27 -11.11
C CYS A 278 15.32 5.89 -11.77
N LEU A 279 15.80 4.82 -11.13
CA LEU A 279 15.68 3.46 -11.67
C LEU A 279 14.23 2.97 -11.66
N SER A 280 13.45 3.33 -10.63
CA SER A 280 12.01 3.05 -10.59
C SER A 280 11.25 3.78 -11.70
N ALA A 281 11.57 5.05 -11.97
CA ALA A 281 11.00 5.81 -13.07
C ALA A 281 11.33 5.16 -14.42
N LEU A 282 12.58 4.77 -14.63
CA LEU A 282 12.98 4.05 -15.85
C LEU A 282 12.22 2.73 -16.02
N ALA A 283 12.11 1.92 -14.96
CA ALA A 283 11.36 0.67 -14.99
C ALA A 283 9.87 0.90 -15.30
N SER A 284 9.28 1.98 -14.77
CA SER A 284 7.89 2.36 -15.08
C SER A 284 7.69 2.74 -16.55
N ILE A 285 8.66 3.44 -17.16
CA ILE A 285 8.65 3.77 -18.59
C ILE A 285 8.74 2.49 -19.43
N VAL A 286 9.67 1.60 -19.08
CA VAL A 286 9.83 0.31 -19.78
C VAL A 286 8.53 -0.49 -19.69
N PHE A 287 7.88 -0.53 -18.52
CA PHE A 287 6.58 -1.20 -18.37
C PHE A 287 5.51 -0.55 -19.27
N ALA A 288 5.38 0.78 -19.24
CA ALA A 288 4.38 1.50 -20.03
C ALA A 288 4.59 1.37 -21.55
N VAL A 289 5.83 1.23 -22.01
CA VAL A 289 6.13 0.97 -23.43
C VAL A 289 5.89 -0.50 -23.77
N ALA A 290 6.34 -1.43 -22.93
CA ALA A 290 6.17 -2.87 -23.15
C ALA A 290 4.68 -3.28 -23.13
N SER A 291 3.84 -2.63 -22.31
CA SER A 291 2.40 -2.91 -22.25
C SER A 291 1.65 -2.56 -23.54
N ARG A 292 2.25 -1.76 -24.43
CA ARG A 292 1.68 -1.44 -25.74
C ARG A 292 1.76 -2.60 -26.73
N PHE A 293 2.70 -3.52 -26.55
CA PHE A 293 2.93 -4.63 -27.47
C PHE A 293 2.33 -5.93 -26.93
N ARG A 294 1.56 -6.64 -27.77
CA ARG A 294 1.08 -7.99 -27.45
C ARG A 294 2.27 -8.98 -27.49
N HIS A 295 2.19 -10.07 -26.70
CA HIS A 295 3.19 -11.15 -26.62
C HIS A 295 4.56 -10.81 -25.96
N GLN A 296 4.64 -9.74 -25.17
CA GLN A 296 5.83 -9.33 -24.42
C GLN A 296 5.79 -9.74 -22.92
N ALA A 297 5.37 -10.97 -22.64
CA ALA A 297 5.17 -11.46 -21.26
C ALA A 297 6.44 -11.35 -20.40
N ILE A 298 7.60 -11.75 -20.94
CA ILE A 298 8.88 -11.72 -20.22
C ILE A 298 9.29 -10.27 -19.91
N THR A 299 9.19 -9.39 -20.90
CA THR A 299 9.54 -7.97 -20.75
C THR A 299 8.67 -7.29 -19.70
N LEU A 300 7.37 -7.59 -19.67
CA LEU A 300 6.44 -7.08 -18.65
C LEU A 300 6.78 -7.59 -17.25
N ALA A 301 7.12 -8.87 -17.13
CA ALA A 301 7.55 -9.48 -15.87
C ALA A 301 8.86 -8.90 -15.35
N VAL A 302 9.84 -8.66 -16.22
CA VAL A 302 11.11 -8.04 -15.85
C VAL A 302 10.90 -6.58 -15.47
N ALA A 303 10.12 -5.82 -16.25
CA ALA A 303 9.87 -4.41 -15.98
C ALA A 303 9.11 -4.21 -14.66
N SER A 304 8.08 -5.01 -14.39
CA SER A 304 7.36 -4.97 -13.11
C SER A 304 8.26 -5.39 -11.93
N SER A 305 9.11 -6.41 -12.12
CA SER A 305 10.05 -6.86 -11.09
C SER A 305 11.07 -5.77 -10.75
N LEU A 306 11.63 -5.10 -11.76
CA LEU A 306 12.56 -3.98 -11.55
C LEU A 306 11.86 -2.77 -10.92
N PHE A 307 10.64 -2.47 -11.35
CA PHE A 307 9.84 -1.39 -10.78
C PHE A 307 9.56 -1.63 -9.30
N GLY A 308 9.20 -2.87 -8.94
CA GLY A 308 9.01 -3.29 -7.57
C GLY A 308 10.30 -3.25 -6.76
N PHE A 309 11.39 -3.81 -7.30
CA PHE A 309 12.70 -3.86 -6.65
C PHE A 309 13.18 -2.48 -6.22
N PHE A 310 13.28 -1.53 -7.15
CA PHE A 310 13.74 -0.17 -6.83
C PHE A 310 12.67 0.65 -6.09
N GLY A 311 11.39 0.35 -6.32
CA GLY A 311 10.28 1.06 -5.71
C GLY A 311 10.11 0.79 -4.22
N PHE A 312 9.91 -0.48 -3.84
CA PHE A 312 9.78 -0.86 -2.44
C PHE A 312 11.08 -0.71 -1.67
N ALA A 313 12.24 -0.74 -2.34
CA ALA A 313 13.52 -0.51 -1.68
C ALA A 313 13.63 0.86 -1.02
N ILE A 314 12.94 1.87 -1.56
CA ILE A 314 12.89 3.21 -0.99
C ILE A 314 12.10 3.22 0.33
N TYR A 315 11.16 2.30 0.53
CA TYR A 315 10.19 2.35 1.62
C TYR A 315 10.82 2.42 3.03
N PRO A 316 11.66 1.45 3.47
CA PRO A 316 12.26 1.52 4.81
C PRO A 316 13.20 2.72 4.98
N ILE A 317 13.99 3.03 3.97
CA ILE A 317 15.00 4.11 4.00
C ILE A 317 14.31 5.47 4.13
N ALA A 318 13.22 5.70 3.38
CA ALA A 318 12.47 6.94 3.44
C ALA A 318 11.74 7.12 4.77
N MET A 319 11.34 6.02 5.43
CA MET A 319 10.72 6.07 6.76
C MET A 319 11.74 6.49 7.83
N GLU A 320 12.96 5.94 7.81
CA GLU A 320 14.04 6.38 8.69
C GLU A 320 14.42 7.85 8.42
N LEU A 321 14.58 8.23 7.15
CA LEU A 321 14.88 9.60 6.74
C LEU A 321 13.77 10.59 7.15
N ALA A 322 12.51 10.17 7.12
CA ALA A 322 11.39 10.97 7.59
C ALA A 322 11.47 11.23 9.09
N VAL A 323 11.82 10.21 9.88
CA VAL A 323 12.04 10.35 11.32
C VAL A 323 13.22 11.29 11.59
N GLU A 324 14.35 11.12 10.90
CA GLU A 324 15.53 11.99 11.05
C GLU A 324 15.24 13.45 10.71
N CYS A 325 14.57 13.71 9.58
CA CYS A 325 14.25 15.06 9.14
C CYS A 325 13.23 15.76 10.05
N SER A 326 12.40 14.99 10.75
CA SER A 326 11.28 15.49 11.55
C SER A 326 11.61 15.69 13.02
N TYR A 327 12.80 15.33 13.50
CA TYR A 327 13.18 15.52 14.90
C TYR A 327 12.98 16.98 15.37
N PRO A 328 12.34 17.25 16.53
CA PRO A 328 11.92 16.34 17.62
C PRO A 328 10.44 15.89 17.56
N VAL A 329 9.83 15.80 16.38
CA VAL A 329 8.44 15.32 16.22
C VAL A 329 8.36 13.80 16.43
N GLY A 330 7.25 13.32 17.01
CA GLY A 330 7.02 11.90 17.25
C GLY A 330 7.06 11.07 15.96
N GLU A 331 7.72 9.92 16.02
CA GLU A 331 7.99 9.06 14.85
C GLU A 331 6.71 8.62 14.14
N GLY A 332 5.69 8.21 14.89
CA GLY A 332 4.39 7.83 14.34
C GLY A 332 3.62 8.98 13.68
N THR A 333 3.82 10.22 14.13
CA THR A 333 3.22 11.40 13.49
C THR A 333 3.88 11.70 12.15
N SER A 334 5.21 11.62 12.09
CA SER A 334 5.98 11.86 10.88
C SER A 334 5.66 10.85 9.78
N THR A 335 5.69 9.57 10.09
CA THR A 335 5.40 8.51 9.11
C THR A 335 3.92 8.43 8.76
N GLY A 336 3.03 8.66 9.73
CA GLY A 336 1.59 8.68 9.51
C GLY A 336 1.15 9.76 8.54
N LEU A 337 1.72 10.97 8.64
CA LEU A 337 1.38 12.07 7.73
C LEU A 337 1.86 11.80 6.29
N ILE A 338 3.03 11.19 6.10
CA ILE A 338 3.49 10.76 4.76
C ILE A 338 2.48 9.79 4.14
N PHE A 339 1.96 8.85 4.93
CA PHE A 339 0.95 7.92 4.46
C PHE A 339 -0.37 8.62 4.12
N VAL A 340 -0.81 9.60 4.91
CA VAL A 340 -2.01 10.39 4.55
C VAL A 340 -1.79 11.14 3.23
N VAL A 341 -0.62 11.76 3.04
CA VAL A 341 -0.25 12.43 1.78
C VAL A 341 -0.25 11.42 0.62
N SER A 342 0.24 10.19 0.83
CA SER A 342 0.23 9.15 -0.21
C SER A 342 -1.17 8.73 -0.60
N GLN A 343 -2.10 8.60 0.35
CA GLN A 343 -3.49 8.27 0.06
C GLN A 343 -4.18 9.40 -0.72
N VAL A 344 -3.95 10.67 -0.37
CA VAL A 344 -4.49 11.82 -1.14
C VAL A 344 -4.01 11.78 -2.59
N GLN A 345 -2.70 11.62 -2.80
CA GLN A 345 -2.13 11.55 -4.14
C GLN A 345 -2.59 10.30 -4.90
N GLY A 346 -2.73 9.17 -4.21
CA GLY A 346 -3.25 7.92 -4.75
C GLY A 346 -4.70 8.05 -5.23
N VAL A 347 -5.58 8.73 -4.49
CA VAL A 347 -6.97 9.00 -4.91
C VAL A 347 -6.98 9.86 -6.18
N ILE A 348 -6.24 10.96 -6.19
CA ILE A 348 -6.16 11.87 -7.33
C ILE A 348 -5.68 11.11 -8.57
N LEU A 349 -4.60 10.35 -8.42
CA LEU A 349 -4.01 9.57 -9.51
C LEU A 349 -4.97 8.46 -9.98
N MET A 350 -5.60 7.72 -9.07
CA MET A 350 -6.51 6.63 -9.43
C MET A 350 -7.76 7.14 -10.17
N ILE A 351 -8.34 8.27 -9.75
CA ILE A 351 -9.45 8.92 -10.47
C ILE A 351 -8.98 9.40 -11.84
N LEU A 352 -7.82 10.06 -11.92
CA LEU A 352 -7.27 10.56 -13.18
C LEU A 352 -6.98 9.43 -14.17
N LEU A 353 -6.40 8.32 -13.71
CA LEU A 353 -6.15 7.14 -14.54
C LEU A 353 -7.45 6.55 -15.07
N GLN A 354 -8.48 6.42 -14.24
CA GLN A 354 -9.79 5.91 -14.67
C GLN A 354 -10.49 6.86 -15.65
N ALA A 355 -10.44 8.18 -15.41
CA ALA A 355 -11.04 9.18 -16.30
C ALA A 355 -10.38 9.24 -17.68
N LEU A 356 -9.13 8.80 -17.80
CA LEU A 356 -8.38 8.75 -19.06
C LEU A 356 -8.55 7.42 -19.82
N THR A 357 -9.23 6.43 -19.23
CA THR A 357 -9.56 5.20 -19.96
C THR A 357 -10.60 5.49 -21.05
N MET A 358 -10.33 5.02 -22.26
CA MET A 358 -11.28 5.10 -23.38
C MET A 358 -11.91 3.72 -23.61
N ARG A 359 -13.22 3.67 -23.87
CA ARG A 359 -13.89 2.42 -24.25
C ARG A 359 -13.43 2.02 -25.65
N VAL A 360 -12.92 0.80 -25.80
CA VAL A 360 -12.59 0.21 -27.11
C VAL A 360 -13.81 -0.54 -27.62
N SER A 361 -14.27 -0.21 -28.83
CA SER A 361 -15.32 -0.98 -29.51
C SER A 361 -14.79 -2.37 -29.90
N GLU A 362 -15.49 -3.41 -29.41
CA GLU A 362 -15.41 -4.84 -29.79
C GLU A 362 -14.11 -5.29 -30.47
N ASP A 363 -13.06 -5.51 -29.66
CA ASP A 363 -11.86 -6.23 -30.09
C ASP A 363 -11.99 -7.70 -29.64
N SER A 364 -12.14 -8.62 -30.59
CA SER A 364 -12.36 -10.07 -30.39
C SER A 364 -11.21 -10.84 -29.71
N SER A 365 -10.23 -10.12 -29.15
CA SER A 365 -8.97 -10.66 -28.60
C SER A 365 -8.67 -10.25 -27.16
N SER A 366 -9.59 -9.55 -26.47
CA SER A 366 -9.45 -9.25 -25.04
C SER A 366 -9.77 -10.49 -24.19
N ALA A 367 -8.97 -10.77 -23.16
CA ALA A 367 -9.17 -11.90 -22.25
C ALA A 367 -10.15 -11.58 -21.10
N CYS A 368 -10.69 -10.36 -21.07
CA CYS A 368 -11.55 -9.89 -20.00
C CYS A 368 -12.96 -10.45 -20.12
N ASP A 369 -13.43 -11.04 -19.03
CA ASP A 369 -14.76 -11.64 -18.92
C ASP A 369 -15.84 -10.55 -18.71
N LEU A 370 -15.92 -9.60 -19.64
CA LEU A 370 -16.82 -8.43 -19.58
C LEU A 370 -18.03 -8.63 -20.49
N ASN A 371 -19.13 -9.10 -19.91
CA ASN A 371 -20.39 -9.31 -20.65
C ASN A 371 -21.14 -8.01 -21.03
N HIS A 372 -20.75 -6.82 -20.55
CA HIS A 372 -21.58 -5.61 -20.70
C HIS A 372 -20.91 -4.26 -20.97
N ASP A 373 -19.59 -4.06 -20.79
CA ASP A 373 -18.97 -2.71 -20.86
C ASP A 373 -17.82 -2.53 -21.87
N GLY A 374 -17.45 -3.56 -22.63
CA GLY A 374 -16.32 -3.52 -23.56
C GLY A 374 -14.96 -3.40 -22.84
N ALA A 375 -13.86 -3.66 -23.55
CA ALA A 375 -12.52 -3.50 -22.99
C ALA A 375 -12.14 -2.00 -22.90
N LEU A 376 -11.48 -1.59 -21.83
CA LEU A 376 -10.98 -0.22 -21.63
C LEU A 376 -9.53 -0.13 -22.10
N ASP A 377 -9.18 0.87 -22.91
CA ASP A 377 -7.78 1.13 -23.31
C ASP A 377 -7.00 1.78 -22.16
N TRP A 378 -5.96 1.08 -21.71
CA TRP A 378 -5.08 1.52 -20.63
C TRP A 378 -3.77 2.17 -21.11
N THR A 379 -3.64 2.43 -22.42
CA THR A 379 -2.41 3.01 -22.99
C THR A 379 -2.11 4.42 -22.45
N ILE A 380 -3.09 5.33 -22.45
CA ILE A 380 -2.90 6.70 -21.94
C ILE A 380 -2.66 6.70 -20.41
N PRO A 381 -3.46 5.97 -19.60
CA PRO A 381 -3.22 5.85 -18.17
C PRO A 381 -1.81 5.32 -17.81
N THR A 382 -1.33 4.28 -18.49
CA THR A 382 0.00 3.71 -18.20
C THR A 382 1.14 4.68 -18.53
N LEU A 383 1.03 5.45 -19.63
CA LEU A 383 1.98 6.50 -19.97
C LEU A 383 1.95 7.65 -18.96
N LEU A 384 0.75 8.07 -18.53
CA LEU A 384 0.61 9.09 -17.49
C LEU A 384 1.29 8.63 -16.20
N LEU A 385 1.07 7.39 -15.78
CA LEU A 385 1.68 6.82 -14.57
C LEU A 385 3.22 6.89 -14.63
N ALA A 386 3.81 6.51 -15.77
CA ALA A 386 5.25 6.63 -15.99
C ALA A 386 5.73 8.09 -16.02
N GLY A 387 4.95 9.00 -16.60
CA GLY A 387 5.23 10.44 -16.61
C GLY A 387 5.23 11.05 -15.21
N VAL A 388 4.23 10.73 -14.39
CA VAL A 388 4.14 11.17 -12.98
C VAL A 388 5.31 10.61 -12.17
N CYS A 389 5.63 9.32 -12.32
CA CYS A 389 6.77 8.69 -11.65
C CYS A 389 8.09 9.41 -12.01
N SER A 390 8.28 9.72 -13.30
CA SER A 390 9.48 10.41 -13.80
C SER A 390 9.55 11.85 -13.29
N ALA A 391 8.45 12.60 -13.32
CA ALA A 391 8.38 13.96 -12.81
C ALA A 391 8.72 14.02 -11.31
N MET A 392 8.20 13.08 -10.52
CA MET A 392 8.51 12.97 -9.09
C MET A 392 9.97 12.60 -8.85
N ALA A 393 10.54 11.68 -9.63
CA ALA A 393 11.96 11.33 -9.52
C ALA A 393 12.85 12.54 -9.84
N CYS A 394 12.58 13.28 -10.92
CA CYS A 394 13.31 14.50 -11.27
C CYS A 394 13.18 15.57 -10.17
N PHE A 395 11.98 15.79 -9.65
CA PHE A 395 11.74 16.76 -8.59
C PHE A 395 12.48 16.36 -7.28
N TYR A 396 12.45 15.09 -6.91
CA TYR A 396 13.17 14.61 -5.73
C TYR A 396 14.69 14.77 -5.89
N VAL A 397 15.26 14.38 -7.03
CA VAL A 397 16.71 14.48 -7.27
C VAL A 397 17.21 15.92 -7.22
N THR A 398 16.42 16.86 -7.77
CA THR A 398 16.78 18.27 -7.88
C THR A 398 16.61 19.05 -6.57
N PHE A 399 15.49 18.86 -5.87
CA PHE A 399 15.14 19.69 -4.71
C PHE A 399 15.46 19.05 -3.35
N PHE A 400 15.62 17.72 -3.30
CA PHE A 400 15.87 17.04 -2.04
C PHE A 400 17.35 17.09 -1.67
N ASN A 401 17.71 18.03 -0.80
CA ASN A 401 18.98 18.06 -0.07
C ASN A 401 18.67 18.29 1.41
N THR A 402 19.25 17.44 2.26
CA THR A 402 19.04 17.47 3.71
C THR A 402 20.36 17.29 4.44
N ASP A 403 20.62 18.15 5.43
CA ASP A 403 21.66 17.91 6.42
C ASP A 403 21.16 16.91 7.47
N TYR A 404 22.00 15.92 7.82
CA TYR A 404 21.69 14.89 8.81
C TYR A 404 21.66 15.48 10.22
N LYS A 405 20.53 16.07 10.62
CA LYS A 405 20.41 16.79 11.91
C LYS A 405 20.56 15.90 13.14
N ARG A 406 20.12 14.64 13.08
CA ARG A 406 20.14 13.70 14.22
C ARG A 406 21.50 13.02 14.42
N LEU A 407 22.17 12.67 13.32
CA LEU A 407 23.52 12.08 13.37
C LEU A 407 24.55 13.02 14.02
N HIS A 408 24.35 14.34 13.89
CA HIS A 408 25.20 15.36 14.50
C HIS A 408 24.91 15.64 15.98
N THR A 409 23.73 15.28 16.50
CA THR A 409 23.42 15.37 17.94
C THR A 409 23.88 14.14 18.73
N GLU A 410 24.35 13.10 18.05
CA GLU A 410 24.82 11.84 18.63
C GLU A 410 26.36 11.72 18.68
N ILE A 411 27.08 12.77 18.26
CA ILE A 411 28.54 12.96 18.42
C ILE A 411 28.75 14.10 19.41
#